data_AF-A0A241WEF4-F1
#
_entry.id   AF-A0A241WEF4-F1
#
_cell.length_a   1.000
_cell.length_b   1.000
_cell.length_c   1.000
_cell.angle_alpha   90.00
_cell.angle_beta   90.00
_cell.angle_gamma   90.00
#
_symmetry.space_group_name_H-M   'P 1'
#
loop_
_entity.id
_entity.type
_entity.pdbx_description
1 polymer ?
#
loop_
_entity_poly.entity_id
_entity_poly.type
_entity_poly.pdbx_seq_one_letter_code
_entity_poly.pdbx_strand_id
1 'polypeptide(L)' 'MNEYFLQQMNQYELYEIAEFGIRERIMLRLEGKQKDHPQFLYDEIEKLEDMDVEELRKSIRIHAELFQLEKLSKWISHS' A
#
# COMPACT_ATOMS: atom_id res chain seq x y z
N MET A 1 -2.77 1.63 12.57
CA MET A 1 -3.61 2.70 12.02
C MET A 1 -4.90 2.74 12.83
N ASN A 2 -5.39 3.92 13.22
CA ASN A 2 -6.58 4.02 14.07
C ASN A 2 -7.85 4.00 13.20
N GLU A 3 -8.66 2.96 13.37
CA GLU A 3 -9.84 2.67 12.54
C GLU A 3 -10.92 3.76 12.62
N TYR A 4 -10.99 4.47 13.75
CA TYR A 4 -11.87 5.61 13.95
C TYR A 4 -11.58 6.76 12.97
N PHE A 5 -10.31 6.98 12.61
CA PHE A 5 -9.93 8.06 11.69
C PHE A 5 -10.37 7.76 10.25
N LEU A 6 -10.22 6.51 9.78
CA LEU A 6 -10.63 6.12 8.43
C LEU A 6 -12.15 6.22 8.22
N GLN A 7 -12.93 6.07 9.30
CA GLN A 7 -14.39 6.16 9.25
C GLN A 7 -14.91 7.59 9.02
N GLN A 8 -14.13 8.61 9.40
CA GLN A 8 -14.50 10.02 9.26
C GLN A 8 -14.00 10.64 7.94
N MET A 9 -13.10 9.95 7.24
CA MET A 9 -12.52 10.43 6.00
C MET A 9 -13.47 10.29 4.83
N ASN A 10 -13.44 11.29 3.94
CA ASN A 10 -14.15 11.25 2.68
C ASN A 10 -13.38 10.39 1.65
N GLN A 11 -14.02 10.08 0.53
CA GLN A 11 -13.46 9.20 -0.49
C GLN A 11 -12.12 9.70 -1.06
N TYR A 12 -11.98 11.01 -1.26
CA TYR A 12 -10.76 11.60 -1.80
C TYR A 12 -9.58 11.46 -0.81
N GLU A 13 -9.81 11.74 0.48
CA GLU A 13 -8.79 11.54 1.51
C GLU A 13 -8.37 10.06 1.62
N LEU A 14 -9.34 9.14 1.51
CA LEU A 14 -9.07 7.71 1.51
C LEU A 14 -8.27 7.28 0.27
N TYR A 15 -8.58 7.85 -0.90
CA TYR A 15 -7.82 7.63 -2.13
C TYR A 15 -6.36 8.05 -1.95
N GLU A 16 -6.09 9.27 -1.46
CA GLU A 16 -4.72 9.77 -1.28
C GLU A 16 -3.91 8.89 -0.32
N ILE A 17 -4.54 8.39 0.75
CA ILE A 17 -3.87 7.51 1.72
C ILE A 17 -3.62 6.12 1.13
N ALA A 18 -4.58 5.57 0.39
CA ALA A 18 -4.41 4.29 -0.29
C ALA A 18 -3.27 4.37 -1.30
N GLU A 19 -3.26 5.41 -2.14
CA GLU A 19 -2.21 5.65 -3.12
C GLU A 19 -0.84 5.81 -2.45
N PHE A 20 -0.75 6.62 -1.39
CA PHE A 20 0.47 6.79 -0.63
C PHE A 20 1.00 5.46 -0.06
N GLY A 21 0.13 4.64 0.52
CA GLY A 21 0.50 3.33 1.06
C GLY A 21 1.06 2.37 0.00
N ILE A 22 0.50 2.39 -1.21
CA ILE A 22 1.00 1.58 -2.33
C ILE A 22 2.34 2.13 -2.85
N ARG A 23 2.49 3.47 -2.97
CA ARG A 23 3.74 4.11 -3.39
C ARG A 23 4.90 3.79 -2.46
N GLU A 24 4.69 3.73 -1.15
CA GLU A 24 5.72 3.32 -0.19
C GLU A 24 6.20 1.88 -0.43
N ARG A 25 5.29 0.97 -0.80
CA ARG A 25 5.63 -0.42 -1.15
C ARG A 25 6.39 -0.52 -2.48
N ILE A 26 6.11 0.37 -3.43
CA ILE A 26 6.87 0.51 -4.67
C ILE A 26 8.30 0.95 -4.34
N MET A 27 8.47 1.94 -3.46
CA MET A 27 9.79 2.42 -3.04
C MET A 27 10.63 1.32 -2.40
N LEU A 28 10.04 0.47 -1.53
CA LEU A 28 10.76 -0.68 -0.98
C LEU A 28 11.33 -1.60 -2.06
N ARG A 29 10.60 -1.83 -3.15
CA ARG A 29 11.05 -2.67 -4.28
C ARG A 29 12.13 -1.99 -5.10
N LEU A 30 11.97 -0.70 -5.41
CA LEU A 30 12.97 0.08 -6.14
C LEU A 30 14.29 0.20 -5.36
N GLU A 31 14.23 0.21 -4.04
CA GLU A 31 15.41 0.16 -3.15
C GLU A 31 16.03 -1.25 -3.03
N GLY A 32 15.45 -2.26 -3.68
CA GLY A 32 15.91 -3.65 -3.64
C GLY A 32 15.59 -4.39 -2.32
N LYS A 33 14.74 -3.82 -1.46
CA LYS A 33 14.32 -4.48 -0.21
C LYS A 33 13.33 -5.62 -0.45
N GLN A 34 12.76 -5.70 -1.64
CA GLN A 34 11.89 -6.78 -2.11
C GLN A 34 12.34 -7.26 -3.50
N LYS A 35 12.14 -8.54 -3.82
CA LYS A 35 12.68 -9.18 -5.05
C LYS A 35 11.84 -8.93 -6.30
N ASP A 36 10.55 -8.77 -6.10
CA ASP A 36 9.54 -8.67 -7.14
C ASP A 36 9.51 -7.28 -7.79
N HIS A 37 9.25 -7.25 -9.10
CA HIS A 37 9.08 -6.00 -9.84
C HIS A 37 7.78 -5.31 -9.40
N PRO A 38 7.76 -3.97 -9.20
CA PRO A 38 6.61 -3.25 -8.67
C PRO A 38 5.43 -3.08 -9.65
N GLN A 39 5.41 -3.76 -10.81
CA GLN A 39 4.39 -3.50 -11.85
C GLN A 39 2.97 -3.68 -11.34
N PHE A 40 2.72 -4.77 -10.61
CA PHE A 40 1.40 -5.05 -10.05
C PHE A 40 0.92 -3.97 -9.06
N LEU A 41 1.83 -3.23 -8.42
CA LEU A 41 1.47 -2.12 -7.52
C LEU A 41 1.07 -0.86 -8.30
N TYR A 42 1.69 -0.61 -9.45
CA TYR A 42 1.22 0.45 -10.36
C TYR A 42 -0.18 0.12 -10.87
N ASP A 43 -0.42 -1.13 -11.26
CA ASP A 43 -1.75 -1.59 -11.68
C ASP A 43 -2.80 -1.52 -10.54
N GLU A 44 -2.37 -1.61 -9.28
CA GLU A 44 -3.25 -1.40 -8.11
C GLU A 44 -3.58 0.08 -7.90
N ILE A 45 -2.65 1.01 -8.16
CA ILE A 45 -2.91 2.46 -8.09
C ILE A 45 -3.96 2.87 -9.13
N GLU A 46 -3.82 2.39 -10.38
CA GLU A 46 -4.79 2.70 -11.45
C GLU A 46 -6.22 2.29 -11.08
N LYS A 47 -6.38 1.20 -10.31
CA LYS A 47 -7.70 0.72 -9.87
C LYS A 47 -8.30 1.55 -8.74
N LEU A 48 -7.52 2.36 -8.02
CA LEU A 48 -8.01 3.15 -6.90
C LEU A 48 -9.04 4.19 -7.33
N GLU A 49 -8.94 4.71 -8.57
CA GLU A 49 -9.85 5.73 -9.10
C GLU A 49 -11.30 5.23 -9.18
N ASP A 50 -11.48 3.92 -9.39
CA ASP A 50 -12.79 3.28 -9.52
C ASP A 50 -13.34 2.73 -8.19
N MET A 51 -12.55 2.79 -7.10
CA MET A 51 -12.94 2.19 -5.82
C MET A 51 -13.89 3.07 -5.00
N ASP A 52 -14.86 2.43 -4.36
CA ASP A 52 -15.71 3.08 -3.37
C ASP A 52 -15.03 3.28 -2.00
N VAL A 53 -15.71 3.97 -1.09
CA VAL A 53 -15.20 4.28 0.26
C VAL A 53 -14.81 3.04 1.06
N GLU A 54 -15.57 1.95 0.98
CA GLU A 54 -15.30 0.72 1.73
C GLU A 54 -14.14 -0.06 1.11
N GLU A 55 -14.06 -0.08 -0.23
CA GLU A 55 -12.95 -0.66 -0.98
C GLU A 55 -11.64 0.07 -0.70
N LEU A 56 -11.64 1.41 -0.68
CA LEU A 56 -10.47 2.21 -0.32
C LEU A 56 -10.03 1.94 1.12
N ARG A 57 -10.96 1.89 2.09
CA ARG A 57 -10.64 1.53 3.48
C ARG A 57 -10.01 0.14 3.59
N LYS A 58 -10.49 -0.82 2.79
CA LYS A 58 -9.91 -2.17 2.73
C LYS A 58 -8.52 -2.14 2.12
N SER A 59 -8.34 -1.41 1.02
CA SER A 59 -7.05 -1.22 0.35
C SER A 59 -5.99 -0.66 1.31
N ILE A 60 -6.32 0.42 2.03
CA ILE A 60 -5.44 1.03 3.05
C ILE A 60 -4.99 -0.01 4.09
N ARG A 61 -5.92 -0.81 4.61
CA ARG A 61 -5.62 -1.84 5.63
C ARG A 61 -4.65 -2.90 5.09
N ILE A 62 -4.94 -3.44 3.91
CA ILE A 62 -4.13 -4.48 3.28
C ILE A 62 -2.72 -3.96 3.00
N HIS A 63 -2.59 -2.78 2.39
CA HIS A 63 -1.27 -2.26 2.04
C HIS A 63 -0.47 -1.80 3.24
N ALA A 64 -1.12 -1.29 4.30
CA ALA A 64 -0.44 -1.01 5.56
C ALA A 64 0.15 -2.29 6.19
N GLU A 65 -0.59 -3.39 6.21
CA GLU A 65 -0.11 -4.68 6.72
C GLU A 65 1.04 -5.24 5.88
N LEU A 66 0.85 -5.29 4.56
CA LEU A 66 1.88 -5.76 3.63
C LEU A 66 3.16 -4.93 3.71
N PHE A 67 3.05 -3.60 3.84
CA PHE A 67 4.22 -2.73 4.01
C PHE A 67 5.00 -3.07 5.29
N GLN A 68 4.33 -3.33 6.41
CA GLN A 68 5.02 -3.75 7.64
C GLN A 68 5.74 -5.08 7.46
N LEU A 69 5.10 -6.06 6.82
CA LEU A 69 5.71 -7.36 6.54
C LEU A 69 6.92 -7.22 5.62
N GLU A 70 6.80 -6.42 4.56
CA GLU A 70 7.87 -6.15 3.60
C GLU A 70 9.06 -5.42 4.26
N LYS A 71 8.80 -4.50 5.18
CA LYS A 71 9.85 -3.79 5.92
C LYS A 71 10.59 -4.70 6.90
N LEU A 72 9.90 -5.69 7.49
CA LEU A 72 10.48 -6.66 8.42
C LEU A 72 11.22 -7.79 7.70
N SER A 73 10.87 -8.06 6.44
CA SER A 73 11.56 -9.02 5.59
C SER A 73 12.98 -8.54 5.34
N LYS A 74 13.93 -9.00 6.16
CA LYS A 74 15.35 -8.89 5.82
C LYS A 74 15.59 -9.76 4.60
N TRP A 75 16.15 -9.18 3.55
CA TRP A 75 16.89 -9.99 2.60
C TRP A 75 17.96 -10.76 3.37
N ILE A 76 17.76 -12.07 3.48
CA ILE A 76 18.83 -12.99 3.85
C ILE A 76 19.70 -13.09 2.60
N SER A 77 20.69 -12.20 2.49
CA SER A 77 21.79 -12.37 1.56
C SER A 77 22.53 -13.64 1.97
N HIS A 78 22.18 -14.77 1.35
CA HIS A 78 23.11 -15.89 1.25
C HIS A 78 24.10 -15.51 0.14
N SER A 79 25.18 -14.86 0.55
CA SER A 79 26.40 -14.70 -0.23
C SER A 79 27.55 -15.30 0.57
#